data_AF-I3SNP2-F1
#
_entry.id   AF-I3SNP2-F1
#
_cell.length_a   1.000
_cell.length_b   1.000
_cell.length_c   1.000
_cell.angle_alpha   90.00
_cell.angle_beta   90.00
_cell.angle_gamma   90.00
#
_symmetry.space_group_name_H-M   'P 1'
#
loop_
_entity.id
_entity.type
_entity.pdbx_description
1 polymer ?
#
loop_
_entity_poly.entity_id
_entity_poly.type
_entity_poly.pdbx_seq_one_letter_code
_entity_poly.pdbx_strand_id
1 'polypeptide(L)'
;MRTHIHDSPSVKNHLPMLKVFDSSLRLFAVPLSVATIWITVTNNQDNSIYGMLKYSNLLGLKYMVFVSALCAAYALVAAACSWVRYVVSKAWIFFISDQIVAYLLVTSVAASMEIHYLAYNGAKEDSWSEACSIYGRFCSKVKLAFILQMITFLCFIILAVISAFRAFSLFDPPFVTAQEMQEDRY
;
A
#
# COMPACT_ATOMS: atom_id res chain seq x y z
N MET A 1 -2.60 14.12 -43.54
CA MET A 1 -3.47 15.21 -43.05
C MET A 1 -3.64 15.02 -41.55
N ARG A 2 -3.11 15.94 -40.73
CA ARG A 2 -3.04 15.80 -39.27
C ARG A 2 -4.46 15.98 -38.70
N THR A 3 -5.13 14.89 -38.35
CA THR A 3 -6.44 14.95 -37.70
C THR A 3 -6.25 15.55 -36.31
N HIS A 4 -6.85 16.72 -36.10
CA HIS A 4 -7.01 17.35 -34.80
C HIS A 4 -7.86 16.42 -33.95
N ILE A 5 -7.19 15.65 -33.08
CA ILE A 5 -7.82 14.93 -31.98
C ILE A 5 -8.63 15.97 -31.20
N HIS A 6 -9.95 15.81 -31.18
CA HIS A 6 -10.82 16.54 -30.27
C HIS A 6 -10.59 15.94 -28.87
N ASP A 7 -9.40 16.17 -28.31
CA ASP A 7 -9.07 15.84 -26.93
C ASP A 7 -10.04 16.64 -26.06
N SER A 8 -11.03 15.96 -25.49
CA SER A 8 -11.95 16.58 -24.52
C SER A 8 -11.12 17.31 -23.45
N PRO A 9 -11.33 18.63 -23.23
CA PRO A 9 -10.51 19.43 -22.31
C PRO A 9 -10.50 18.88 -20.86
N SER A 10 -11.52 18.07 -20.51
CA SER A 10 -11.57 17.31 -19.25
C SER A 10 -10.38 16.34 -19.08
N VAL A 11 -10.06 15.53 -20.09
CA VAL A 11 -9.02 14.48 -19.99
C VAL A 11 -7.62 15.08 -19.82
N LYS A 12 -7.33 16.20 -20.50
CA LYS A 12 -6.03 16.91 -20.40
C LYS A 12 -5.75 17.46 -19.01
N ASN A 13 -6.79 17.88 -18.27
CA ASN A 13 -6.63 18.43 -16.93
C ASN A 13 -6.50 17.33 -15.85
N HIS A 14 -7.06 16.14 -16.08
CA HIS A 14 -7.03 15.03 -15.12
C HIS A 14 -5.66 14.36 -14.99
N LEU A 15 -4.92 14.21 -16.08
CA LEU A 15 -3.61 13.52 -16.09
C LEU A 15 -2.53 14.17 -15.18
N PRO A 16 -2.29 15.49 -15.22
CA PRO A 16 -1.33 16.13 -14.32
C PRO A 16 -1.78 16.09 -12.85
N MET A 17 -3.08 16.24 -12.58
CA MET A 17 -3.65 16.13 -11.23
C MET A 17 -3.44 14.73 -10.63
N LEU A 18 -3.71 13.66 -11.40
CA LEU A 18 -3.52 12.28 -10.97
C LEU A 18 -2.05 11.98 -10.65
N LYS A 19 -1.11 12.56 -11.42
CA LYS A 19 0.33 12.38 -11.22
C LYS A 19 0.83 13.07 -9.95
N VAL A 20 0.33 14.26 -9.65
CA VAL A 20 0.62 14.96 -8.38
C VAL A 20 0.04 14.18 -7.21
N PHE A 21 -1.20 13.72 -7.33
CA PHE A 21 -1.86 12.95 -6.27
C PHE A 21 -1.14 11.62 -5.98
N ASP A 22 -0.76 10.87 -7.01
CA ASP A 22 0.08 9.65 -6.93
C ASP A 22 1.40 9.91 -6.21
N SER A 23 2.11 10.97 -6.59
CA SER A 23 3.40 11.32 -5.97
C SER A 23 3.24 11.71 -4.50
N SER A 24 2.18 12.46 -4.16
CA SER A 24 1.87 12.87 -2.78
C SER A 24 1.52 11.66 -1.91
N LEU A 25 0.73 10.72 -2.42
CA LEU A 25 0.38 9.48 -1.72
C LEU A 25 1.64 8.64 -1.39
N ARG A 26 2.56 8.52 -2.35
CA ARG A 26 3.84 7.82 -2.14
C ARG A 26 4.68 8.49 -1.07
N LEU A 27 4.80 9.82 -1.13
CA LEU A 27 5.54 10.58 -0.13
C LEU A 27 4.90 10.51 1.27
N PHE A 28 3.57 10.45 1.33
CA PHE A 28 2.83 10.31 2.58
C PHE A 28 2.94 8.90 3.19
N ALA A 29 3.02 7.85 2.38
CA ALA A 29 3.15 6.48 2.85
C ALA A 29 4.52 6.18 3.50
N VAL A 30 5.57 6.92 3.11
CA VAL A 30 6.93 6.76 3.67
C VAL A 30 6.98 7.04 5.18
N PRO A 31 6.60 8.23 5.69
CA PRO A 31 6.65 8.50 7.13
C PRO A 31 5.71 7.60 7.93
N LEU A 32 4.56 7.19 7.38
CA LEU A 32 3.69 6.21 8.02
C LEU A 32 4.39 4.87 8.20
N SER A 33 5.03 4.35 7.14
CA SER A 33 5.78 3.10 7.17
C SER A 33 6.95 3.17 8.15
N VAL A 34 7.71 4.27 8.14
CA VAL A 34 8.82 4.51 9.07
C VAL A 34 8.33 4.57 10.52
N ALA A 35 7.21 5.25 10.78
CA ALA A 35 6.61 5.32 12.10
C ALA A 35 6.14 3.93 12.58
N THR A 36 5.51 3.12 11.72
CA THR A 36 5.14 1.73 12.03
C THR A 36 6.36 0.91 12.42
N ILE A 37 7.45 0.99 11.65
CA ILE A 37 8.70 0.29 11.93
C ILE A 37 9.26 0.74 13.28
N TRP A 38 9.41 2.05 13.47
CA TRP A 38 10.00 2.64 14.67
C TRP A 38 9.24 2.22 15.93
N ILE A 39 7.91 2.42 15.94
CA ILE A 39 7.05 2.08 17.08
C ILE A 39 7.13 0.59 17.37
N THR A 40 7.14 -0.27 16.35
CA THR A 40 7.14 -1.72 16.53
C THR A 40 8.49 -2.23 17.01
N VAL A 41 9.60 -1.82 16.39
CA VAL A 41 10.95 -2.31 16.71
C VAL A 41 11.39 -1.85 18.10
N THR A 42 11.03 -0.64 18.50
CA THR A 42 11.31 -0.11 19.85
C THR A 42 10.35 -0.63 20.92
N ASN A 43 9.38 -1.47 20.54
CA ASN A 43 8.40 -1.98 21.48
C ASN A 43 8.95 -3.21 22.22
N ASN A 44 9.20 -3.04 23.50
CA ASN A 44 9.47 -4.12 24.43
C ASN A 44 8.87 -3.77 25.80
N GLN A 45 8.46 -4.79 26.54
CA GLN A 45 7.96 -4.65 27.89
C GLN A 45 8.43 -5.83 28.74
N ASP A 46 8.96 -5.56 29.91
CA ASP A 46 9.34 -6.54 30.91
C ASP A 46 8.23 -6.76 31.93
N ASN A 47 8.17 -7.98 32.45
CA ASN A 47 7.30 -8.34 33.56
C ASN A 47 8.01 -9.38 34.45
N SER A 48 7.94 -9.21 35.76
CA SER A 48 8.67 -10.05 36.73
C SER A 48 8.22 -11.51 36.76
N ILE A 49 6.96 -11.79 36.41
CA ILE A 49 6.36 -13.13 36.47
C ILE A 49 6.48 -13.86 35.12
N TYR A 50 6.28 -13.15 34.02
CA TYR A 50 6.13 -13.73 32.67
C TYR A 50 7.33 -13.45 31.75
N GLY A 51 8.32 -12.70 32.22
CA GLY A 51 9.52 -12.37 31.46
C GLY A 51 9.37 -11.16 30.53
N MET A 52 10.23 -11.09 29.52
CA MET A 52 10.34 -9.96 28.61
C MET A 52 9.65 -10.26 27.28
N LEU A 53 8.69 -9.41 26.90
CA LEU A 53 8.01 -9.45 25.62
C LEU A 53 8.63 -8.44 24.65
N LYS A 54 9.09 -8.89 23.49
CA LYS A 54 9.61 -8.05 22.40
C LYS A 54 8.83 -8.29 21.12
N TYR A 55 8.87 -7.34 20.20
CA TYR A 55 8.28 -7.52 18.88
C TYR A 55 8.82 -8.75 18.14
N SER A 56 10.09 -9.09 18.36
CA SER A 56 10.76 -10.23 17.73
C SER A 56 10.21 -11.60 18.18
N ASN A 57 9.45 -11.65 19.27
CA ASN A 57 8.77 -12.87 19.72
C ASN A 57 7.48 -13.15 18.93
N LEU A 58 6.91 -12.12 18.29
CA LEU A 58 5.63 -12.24 17.58
C LEU A 58 5.87 -12.21 16.07
N LEU A 59 5.59 -13.34 15.40
CA LEU A 59 5.82 -13.48 13.97
C LEU A 59 5.05 -12.44 13.15
N GLY A 60 3.79 -12.14 13.53
CA GLY A 60 2.99 -11.12 12.88
C GLY A 60 3.63 -9.73 12.92
N LEU A 61 4.24 -9.33 14.04
CA LEU A 61 4.93 -8.04 14.16
C LEU A 61 6.25 -8.01 13.36
N LYS A 62 6.99 -9.11 13.32
CA LYS A 62 8.18 -9.23 12.46
C LYS A 62 7.81 -9.07 10.98
N TYR A 63 6.75 -9.75 10.56
CA TYR A 63 6.26 -9.67 9.19
C TYR A 63 5.75 -8.27 8.85
N MET A 64 5.01 -7.63 9.76
CA MET A 64 4.58 -6.24 9.61
C MET A 64 5.75 -5.29 9.40
N VAL A 65 6.79 -5.35 10.24
CA VAL A 65 8.01 -4.53 10.10
C VAL A 65 8.71 -4.78 8.76
N PHE A 66 8.83 -6.05 8.35
CA PHE A 66 9.45 -6.41 7.08
C PHE A 66 8.68 -5.81 5.88
N VAL A 67 7.35 -5.94 5.86
CA VAL A 67 6.52 -5.37 4.80
C VAL A 67 6.55 -3.84 4.82
N SER A 68 6.49 -3.19 5.99
CA SER A 68 6.62 -1.74 6.09
C SER A 68 7.97 -1.24 5.55
N ALA A 69 9.06 -2.00 5.74
CA ALA A 69 10.38 -1.65 5.22
C ALA A 69 10.43 -1.73 3.68
N LEU A 70 9.88 -2.81 3.10
CA LEU A 70 9.74 -2.95 1.65
C LEU A 70 8.89 -1.82 1.06
N CYS A 71 7.79 -1.49 1.73
CA CYS A 71 6.88 -0.41 1.37
C CYS A 71 7.59 0.95 1.36
N ALA A 72 8.31 1.29 2.43
CA ALA A 72 9.06 2.56 2.51
C ALA A 72 10.13 2.67 1.42
N ALA A 73 10.90 1.60 1.21
CA ALA A 73 11.93 1.55 0.16
C ALA A 73 11.31 1.72 -1.23
N TYR A 74 10.25 0.97 -1.53
CA TYR A 74 9.53 1.08 -2.79
C TYR A 74 8.96 2.48 -2.99
N ALA A 75 8.24 3.04 -2.02
CA ALA A 75 7.59 4.34 -2.14
C ALA A 75 8.61 5.46 -2.42
N LEU A 76 9.79 5.43 -1.77
CA LEU A 76 10.88 6.36 -2.04
C LEU A 76 11.43 6.24 -3.46
N VAL A 77 11.76 5.01 -3.89
CA VAL A 77 12.26 4.76 -5.25
C VAL A 77 11.22 5.15 -6.30
N ALA A 78 9.97 4.80 -6.07
CA ALA A 78 8.87 5.07 -6.97
C ALA A 78 8.57 6.58 -7.05
N ALA A 79 8.67 7.32 -5.94
CA ALA A 79 8.59 8.78 -5.94
C ALA A 79 9.75 9.42 -6.72
N ALA A 80 10.99 8.97 -6.51
CA ALA A 80 12.15 9.48 -7.25
C ALA A 80 12.04 9.21 -8.77
N CYS A 81 11.67 7.99 -9.14
CA CYS A 81 11.49 7.59 -10.55
C CYS A 81 10.36 8.36 -11.25
N SER A 82 9.28 8.73 -10.56
CA SER A 82 8.18 9.53 -11.14
C SER A 82 8.62 10.91 -11.64
N TRP A 83 9.70 11.45 -11.08
CA TRP A 83 10.29 12.74 -11.47
C TRP A 83 11.31 12.61 -12.62
N VAL A 84 11.85 11.42 -12.84
CA VAL A 84 12.81 11.15 -13.92
C VAL A 84 12.07 10.80 -15.21
N ARG A 85 12.03 11.74 -16.16
CA ARG A 85 11.24 11.68 -17.43
C ARG A 85 11.47 10.41 -18.27
N TYR A 86 12.62 9.76 -18.14
CA TYR A 86 13.00 8.57 -18.92
C TYR A 86 12.34 7.27 -18.43
N VAL A 87 11.96 7.18 -17.14
CA VAL A 87 11.35 5.97 -16.54
C VAL A 87 9.81 5.97 -16.71
N VAL A 88 9.24 7.15 -16.93
CA VAL A 88 7.78 7.40 -17.01
C VAL A 88 7.10 6.66 -18.18
N SER A 89 7.85 6.14 -19.15
CA SER A 89 7.29 5.42 -20.31
C SER A 89 6.74 4.02 -19.99
N LYS A 90 6.90 3.49 -18.78
CA LYS A 90 6.49 2.11 -18.42
C LYS A 90 5.41 2.09 -17.32
N ALA A 91 4.20 2.55 -17.65
CA ALA A 91 3.04 2.54 -16.74
C ALA A 91 2.78 1.15 -16.11
N TRP A 92 3.03 0.08 -16.85
CA TRP A 92 2.93 -1.31 -16.39
C TRP A 92 3.85 -1.67 -15.22
N ILE A 93 5.07 -1.11 -15.15
CA ILE A 93 5.99 -1.43 -14.04
C ILE A 93 5.44 -0.88 -12.73
N PHE A 94 4.96 0.36 -12.74
CA PHE A 94 4.35 0.97 -11.57
C PHE A 94 3.07 0.24 -11.18
N PHE A 95 2.22 -0.13 -12.14
CA PHE A 95 1.02 -0.91 -11.86
C PHE A 95 1.33 -2.24 -11.16
N ILE A 96 2.22 -3.06 -11.73
CA ILE A 96 2.57 -4.36 -11.14
C ILE A 96 3.23 -4.17 -9.76
N SER A 97 4.10 -3.18 -9.61
CA SER A 97 4.79 -2.95 -8.34
C SER A 97 3.85 -2.41 -7.25
N ASP A 98 2.99 -1.44 -7.57
CA ASP A 98 1.96 -0.91 -6.65
C ASP A 98 1.01 -2.03 -6.21
N GLN A 99 0.65 -2.94 -7.12
CA GLN A 99 -0.21 -4.08 -6.83
C GLN A 99 0.47 -5.12 -5.92
N ILE A 100 1.75 -5.46 -6.16
CA ILE A 100 2.52 -6.37 -5.30
C ILE A 100 2.61 -5.82 -3.88
N VAL A 101 2.93 -4.53 -3.72
CA VAL A 101 3.04 -3.92 -2.39
C VAL A 101 1.69 -3.86 -1.68
N ALA A 102 0.60 -3.55 -2.39
CA ALA A 102 -0.75 -3.61 -1.84
C ALA A 102 -1.11 -5.02 -1.32
N TYR A 103 -0.73 -6.08 -2.06
CA TYR A 103 -0.93 -7.46 -1.63
C TYR A 103 -0.09 -7.84 -0.41
N LEU A 104 1.16 -7.40 -0.33
CA LEU A 104 1.98 -7.63 0.87
C LEU A 104 1.43 -6.88 2.10
N LEU A 105 0.88 -5.67 1.90
CA LEU A 105 0.27 -4.89 2.96
C LEU A 105 -1.02 -5.55 3.49
N VAL A 106 -1.89 -6.07 2.62
CA VAL A 106 -3.12 -6.74 3.08
C VAL A 106 -2.83 -8.02 3.86
N THR A 107 -1.86 -8.84 3.42
CA THR A 107 -1.45 -10.04 4.15
C THR A 107 -0.82 -9.67 5.49
N SER A 108 0.00 -8.61 5.53
CA SER A 108 0.57 -8.09 6.77
C SER A 108 -0.50 -7.61 7.75
N VAL A 109 -1.51 -6.90 7.26
CA VAL A 109 -2.66 -6.44 8.05
C VAL A 109 -3.43 -7.63 8.61
N ALA A 110 -3.75 -8.63 7.79
CA ALA A 110 -4.49 -9.82 8.22
C ALA A 110 -3.74 -10.57 9.33
N ALA A 111 -2.46 -10.87 9.11
CA ALA A 111 -1.62 -11.54 10.10
C ALA A 111 -1.49 -10.74 11.41
N SER A 112 -1.41 -9.41 11.32
CA SER A 112 -1.34 -8.54 12.50
C SER A 112 -2.67 -8.45 13.24
N MET A 113 -3.78 -8.49 12.52
CA MET A 113 -5.13 -8.48 13.09
C MET A 113 -5.39 -9.75 13.89
N GLU A 114 -4.98 -10.92 13.39
CA GLU A 114 -5.09 -12.19 14.12
C GLU A 114 -4.30 -12.15 15.44
N ILE A 115 -3.03 -11.72 15.40
CA ILE A 115 -2.21 -11.58 16.61
C ILE A 115 -2.80 -10.56 17.57
N HIS A 116 -3.31 -9.44 17.06
CA HIS A 116 -3.96 -8.43 17.88
C HIS A 116 -5.22 -8.98 18.57
N TYR A 117 -6.05 -9.72 17.82
CA TYR A 117 -7.26 -10.35 18.35
C TYR A 117 -6.93 -11.36 19.45
N LEU A 118 -5.97 -12.25 19.21
CA LEU A 118 -5.51 -13.23 20.20
C LEU A 118 -4.90 -12.57 21.44
N ALA A 119 -4.14 -11.49 21.27
CA ALA A 119 -3.51 -10.80 22.40
C ALA A 119 -4.55 -10.13 23.34
N TYR A 120 -5.68 -9.66 22.81
CA TYR A 120 -6.75 -9.00 23.59
C TYR A 120 -7.85 -9.94 24.08
N ASN A 121 -8.23 -10.94 23.31
CA ASN A 121 -9.37 -11.82 23.65
C ASN A 121 -8.93 -13.20 24.14
N GLY A 122 -7.69 -13.60 23.85
CA GLY A 122 -7.25 -14.99 24.00
C GLY A 122 -8.01 -15.96 23.07
N ALA A 123 -7.72 -17.25 23.23
CA ALA A 123 -8.48 -18.34 22.63
C ALA A 123 -8.52 -19.49 23.64
N LYS A 124 -9.63 -19.59 24.40
CA LYS A 124 -9.77 -20.56 25.49
C LYS A 124 -9.69 -22.00 24.99
N GLU A 125 -10.22 -22.27 23.81
CA GLU A 125 -10.20 -23.60 23.18
C GLU A 125 -8.77 -24.03 22.81
N ASP A 126 -7.91 -23.07 22.46
CA ASP A 126 -6.50 -23.30 22.09
C ASP A 126 -5.53 -23.02 23.25
N SER A 127 -6.03 -22.89 24.47
CA SER A 127 -5.25 -22.55 25.69
C SER A 127 -4.45 -21.24 25.61
N TRP A 128 -4.86 -20.29 24.75
CA TRP A 128 -4.23 -18.99 24.62
C TRP A 128 -4.83 -17.98 25.60
N SER A 129 -4.03 -17.50 26.54
CA SER A 129 -4.42 -16.44 27.49
C SER A 129 -4.32 -15.05 26.87
N GLU A 130 -5.16 -14.13 27.33
CA GLU A 130 -5.04 -12.70 27.02
C GLU A 130 -3.66 -12.16 27.48
N ALA A 131 -2.87 -11.68 26.54
CA ALA A 131 -1.55 -11.11 26.82
C ALA A 131 -1.64 -9.62 27.21
N CYS A 132 -2.63 -8.89 26.69
CA CYS A 132 -2.71 -7.44 26.84
C CYS A 132 -3.16 -6.98 28.23
N SER A 133 -3.78 -7.84 29.04
CA SER A 133 -4.07 -7.59 30.45
C SER A 133 -2.77 -7.39 31.27
N ILE A 134 -1.70 -8.09 30.89
CA ILE A 134 -0.37 -8.01 31.52
C ILE A 134 0.52 -6.99 30.79
N TYR A 135 0.56 -7.06 29.45
CA TYR A 135 1.44 -6.26 28.61
C TYR A 135 0.72 -5.06 27.96
N GLY A 136 -0.11 -4.35 28.74
CA GLY A 136 -0.98 -3.29 28.21
C GLY A 136 -0.26 -2.16 27.48
N ARG A 137 0.94 -1.76 27.94
CA ARG A 137 1.75 -0.71 27.27
C ARG A 137 2.25 -1.21 25.91
N PHE A 138 2.78 -2.43 25.85
CA PHE A 138 3.20 -3.07 24.62
C PHE A 138 2.03 -3.16 23.63
N CYS A 139 0.86 -3.62 24.08
CA CYS A 139 -0.33 -3.76 23.24
C CYS A 139 -0.86 -2.41 22.72
N SER A 140 -0.84 -1.36 23.54
CA SER A 140 -1.22 -0.02 23.10
C SER A 140 -0.33 0.50 21.97
N LYS A 141 0.98 0.24 22.06
CA LYS A 141 1.96 0.59 21.00
C LYS A 141 1.76 -0.25 19.74
N VAL A 142 1.51 -1.56 19.88
CA VAL A 142 1.16 -2.44 18.74
C VAL A 142 -0.10 -1.95 18.04
N LYS A 143 -1.14 -1.59 18.80
CA LYS A 143 -2.40 -1.06 18.24
C LYS A 143 -2.14 0.20 17.41
N LEU A 144 -1.32 1.12 17.92
CA LEU A 144 -0.95 2.33 17.18
C LEU A 144 -0.21 1.99 15.89
N ALA A 145 0.79 1.10 15.94
CA ALA A 145 1.51 0.65 14.74
C ALA A 145 0.59 -0.04 13.72
N PHE A 146 -0.36 -0.86 14.18
CA PHE A 146 -1.36 -1.50 13.34
C PHE A 146 -2.25 -0.47 12.62
N ILE A 147 -2.71 0.57 13.31
CA ILE A 147 -3.50 1.64 12.70
C ILE A 147 -2.69 2.37 11.61
N LEU A 148 -1.41 2.66 11.86
CA LEU A 148 -0.53 3.29 10.87
C LEU A 148 -0.31 2.37 9.64
N GLN A 149 -0.16 1.06 9.87
CA GLN A 149 -0.05 0.07 8.80
C GLN A 149 -1.35 -0.01 7.97
N MET A 150 -2.52 0.06 8.61
CA MET A 150 -3.82 0.11 7.94
C MET A 150 -3.97 1.35 7.05
N ILE A 151 -3.56 2.53 7.53
CA ILE A 151 -3.58 3.76 6.73
C ILE A 151 -2.64 3.62 5.53
N THR A 152 -1.44 3.08 5.75
CA THR A 152 -0.47 2.80 4.67
C THR A 152 -1.06 1.86 3.62
N PHE A 153 -1.72 0.78 4.04
CA PHE A 153 -2.43 -0.13 3.16
C PHE A 153 -3.49 0.59 2.29
N LEU A 154 -4.32 1.45 2.89
CA LEU A 154 -5.32 2.22 2.15
C LEU A 154 -4.68 3.15 1.11
N CYS A 155 -3.56 3.80 1.43
CA CYS A 155 -2.82 4.60 0.46
C CYS A 155 -2.37 3.76 -0.75
N PHE A 156 -1.88 2.54 -0.51
CA PHE A 156 -1.43 1.64 -1.57
C PHE A 156 -2.56 1.05 -2.40
N ILE A 157 -3.73 0.82 -1.83
CA ILE A 157 -4.93 0.46 -2.61
C ILE A 157 -5.30 1.59 -3.57
N ILE A 158 -5.29 2.84 -3.12
CA ILE A 158 -5.58 3.99 -3.98
C ILE A 158 -4.52 4.11 -5.09
N LEU A 159 -3.23 3.92 -4.76
CA LEU A 159 -2.15 3.90 -5.76
C LEU A 159 -2.30 2.77 -6.78
N ALA A 160 -2.70 1.56 -6.35
CA ALA A 160 -2.97 0.44 -7.23
C ALA A 160 -4.11 0.75 -8.21
N VAL A 161 -5.19 1.40 -7.75
CA VAL A 161 -6.31 1.82 -8.61
C VAL A 161 -5.86 2.89 -9.62
N ILE A 162 -5.12 3.90 -9.18
CA ILE A 162 -4.60 4.97 -10.05
C ILE A 162 -3.65 4.42 -11.11
N SER A 163 -2.73 3.54 -10.71
CA SER A 163 -1.77 2.92 -11.62
C SER A 163 -2.44 1.98 -12.61
N ALA A 164 -3.45 1.20 -12.18
CA ALA A 164 -4.29 0.39 -13.06
C ALA A 164 -4.99 1.26 -14.10
N PHE A 165 -5.67 2.33 -13.66
CA PHE A 165 -6.37 3.25 -14.56
C PHE A 165 -5.43 3.79 -15.65
N ARG A 166 -4.23 4.26 -15.28
CA ARG A 166 -3.21 4.75 -16.24
C ARG A 166 -2.69 3.67 -17.17
N ALA A 167 -2.51 2.44 -16.69
CA ALA A 167 -2.01 1.34 -17.50
C ALA A 167 -3.05 0.88 -18.53
N PHE A 168 -4.33 0.83 -18.14
CA PHE A 168 -5.42 0.37 -19.01
C PHE A 168 -5.95 1.47 -19.94
N SER A 169 -5.95 2.75 -19.53
CA SER A 169 -6.33 3.87 -20.41
C SER A 169 -5.38 4.05 -21.61
N LEU A 170 -4.21 3.41 -21.59
CA LEU A 170 -3.30 3.41 -22.73
C LEU A 170 -3.80 2.54 -23.89
N PHE A 171 -4.76 1.66 -23.65
CA PHE A 171 -5.30 0.70 -24.63
C PHE A 171 -6.73 1.02 -25.08
N ASP A 172 -7.21 2.26 -24.88
CA ASP A 172 -8.51 2.66 -25.45
C ASP A 172 -8.48 2.36 -26.96
N PRO A 173 -9.39 1.50 -27.46
CA PRO A 173 -9.37 1.11 -28.86
C PRO A 173 -9.61 2.37 -29.71
N PRO A 174 -8.94 2.51 -30.87
CA PRO A 174 -9.29 3.57 -31.80
C PRO A 174 -10.79 3.46 -32.09
N PHE A 175 -11.48 4.59 -32.03
CA PHE A 175 -12.87 4.64 -32.47
C PHE A 175 -12.90 4.15 -33.91
N VAL A 176 -13.54 3.01 -34.17
CA VAL A 176 -13.84 2.59 -35.54
C VAL A 176 -14.81 3.65 -36.04
N THR A 177 -14.33 4.53 -36.91
CA THR A 177 -15.18 5.56 -37.50
C THR A 177 -16.18 4.81 -38.37
N ALA A 178 -17.47 5.09 -38.25
CA ALA A 178 -18.53 4.43 -39.04
C ALA A 178 -18.31 4.52 -40.58
N GLN A 179 -17.36 5.34 -41.02
CA GLN A 179 -16.88 5.40 -42.41
C GLN A 179 -16.15 4.12 -42.85
N GLU A 180 -15.36 3.44 -42.00
CA GLU A 180 -14.67 2.19 -42.38
C GLU A 180 -15.66 1.03 -42.57
N MET A 181 -16.74 0.96 -41.78
CA MET A 181 -17.81 -0.04 -41.96
C MET A 181 -18.62 0.15 -43.25
N GLN A 182 -18.56 1.33 -43.86
CA GLN A 182 -19.32 1.63 -45.07
C GLN A 182 -18.49 1.44 -46.35
N GLU A 183 -17.16 1.52 -46.26
CA GLU A 183 -16.23 1.26 -47.36
C GLU A 183 -15.99 -0.25 -47.59
N ASP A 184 -16.04 -1.08 -46.53
CA ASP A 184 -16.03 -2.55 -46.66
C ASP A 184 -17.36 -3.14 -47.19
N ARG A 185 -18.40 -2.31 -47.37
CA ARG A 185 -19.71 -2.71 -47.90
C ARG A 185 -19.94 -2.33 -49.36
N TYR A 186 -18.92 -1.85 -50.07
CA TYR A 186 -19.00 -1.51 -51.50
C TYR A 186 -17.97 -2.24 -52.35
#